data_AF-A0A5B7WY35-F1
#
_entry.id   AF-A0A5B7WY35-F1
#
_cell.length_a   1.000
_cell.length_b   1.000
_cell.length_c   1.000
_cell.angle_alpha   90.00
_cell.angle_beta   90.00
_cell.angle_gamma   90.00
#
_symmetry.space_group_name_H-M   'P 1'
#
loop_
_entity.id
_entity.type
_entity.pdbx_description
1 polymer ?
#
loop_
_entity_poly.entity_id
_entity_poly.type
_entity_poly.pdbx_seq_one_letter_code
_entity_poly.pdbx_strand_id
1 'polypeptide(L)' 'MSILTIILNILLPPLAVFLKHGLGVTFLISLLLTALGWLPGVIHAFIVNGSR' A
#
# COMPACT_ATOMS: atom_id res chain seq x y z
N MET A 1 5.74 10.21 -6.22
CA MET A 1 6.12 8.85 -5.80
C MET A 1 7.51 8.52 -6.33
N SER A 2 8.47 8.16 -5.48
CA SER A 2 9.78 7.69 -5.93
C SER A 2 9.65 6.31 -6.56
N ILE A 3 10.57 5.93 -7.46
CA ILE A 3 10.57 4.61 -8.14
C ILE A 3 10.50 3.46 -7.12
N LEU A 4 11.17 3.64 -5.98
CA LEU A 4 11.20 2.68 -4.88
C LEU A 4 9.81 2.44 -4.29
N THR A 5 9.00 3.50 -4.13
CA THR A 5 7.61 3.41 -3.61
C THR A 5 6.69 2.70 -4.60
N ILE A 6 6.91 2.86 -5.91
CA ILE A 6 6.14 2.17 -6.95
C ILE A 6 6.45 0.67 -6.90
N ILE A 7 7.73 0.30 -6.80
CA ILE A 7 8.16 -1.10 -6.67
C ILE A 7 7.59 -1.70 -5.38
N LEU A 8 7.66 -0.97 -4.25
CA LEU A 8 7.10 -1.40 -2.97
C LEU A 8 5.57 -1.56 -3.03
N ASN A 9 4.84 -0.65 -3.68
CA ASN A 9 3.39 -0.73 -3.83
C ASN A 9 2.94 -2.04 -4.52
N ILE A 10 3.76 -2.54 -5.45
CA ILE A 10 3.48 -3.77 -6.20
C ILE A 10 3.96 -4.98 -5.40
N LEU A 11 5.20 -5.00 -4.93
CA LEU A 11 5.78 -6.19 -4.30
C LEU A 11 5.22 -6.44 -2.89
N LEU A 12 5.21 -5.39 -2.05
CA LEU A 12 4.71 -5.41 -0.67
C LEU A 12 3.84 -4.17 -0.41
N PRO A 13 2.57 -4.15 -0.89
CA PRO A 13 1.66 -3.02 -0.71
C PRO A 13 1.54 -2.53 0.75
N PRO A 14 1.45 -3.41 1.78
CA PRO A 14 1.36 -2.98 3.18
C PRO A 14 2.60 -2.21 3.64
N LEU A 15 3.79 -2.61 3.18
CA LEU A 15 5.04 -1.97 3.56
C LEU A 15 5.16 -0.57 2.94
N ALA A 16 4.74 -0.43 1.68
CA ALA A 16 4.72 0.86 0.99
C ALA A 16 3.78 1.86 1.70
N VAL A 17 2.60 1.40 2.13
CA VAL A 17 1.63 2.23 2.85
C VAL A 17 2.12 2.53 4.26
N PHE A 18 2.70 1.56 4.98
CA PHE A 18 3.29 1.78 6.30
C PHE A 18 4.39 2.85 6.29
N LEU A 19 5.29 2.82 5.31
CA LEU A 19 6.38 3.81 5.21
C LEU A 19 5.88 5.24 4.95
N LYS A 20 4.72 5.39 4.30
CA LYS A 20 4.15 6.70 3.93
C LYS A 20 3.10 7.23 4.91
N HIS A 21 2.33 6.33 5.52
CA HIS A 21 1.16 6.66 6.35
C HIS A 21 1.30 6.20 7.80
N GLY A 22 2.34 5.43 8.14
CA GLY A 22 2.56 4.87 9.47
C GLY A 22 1.63 3.70 9.80
N LEU A 23 1.63 3.31 11.09
CA LEU A 23 0.68 2.34 11.65
C LEU A 23 -0.66 3.05 11.88
N GLY A 24 -1.65 2.68 11.08
CA GLY A 24 -3.00 3.24 11.17
C GLY A 24 -4.01 2.44 10.35
N VAL A 25 -5.23 2.98 10.25
CA VAL A 25 -6.34 2.32 9.55
C VAL A 25 -6.00 2.03 8.09
N THR A 26 -5.28 2.94 7.42
CA THR A 26 -4.87 2.78 6.02
C THR A 26 -3.88 1.62 5.80
N PHE A 27 -2.97 1.40 6.76
CA PHE A 27 -2.08 0.24 6.76
C PHE A 27 -2.88 -1.05 7.00
N LEU A 28 -3.79 -1.04 7.98
CA LEU A 28 -4.62 -2.19 8.31
C LEU A 28 -5.51 -2.61 7.14
N ILE A 29 -6.11 -1.65 6.44
CA ILE A 29 -6.91 -1.91 5.23
C ILE A 29 -6.02 -2.51 4.13
N SER A 30 -4.83 -1.95 3.89
CA SER A 30 -3.90 -2.50 2.90
C SER A 30 -3.48 -3.93 3.24
N LEU A 31 -3.25 -4.22 4.53
CA LEU A 31 -2.91 -5.55 5.01
C LEU A 31 -4.07 -6.55 4.83
N LEU A 32 -5.29 -6.15 5.19
CA LEU A 32 -6.51 -6.95 5.00
C LEU A 32 -6.79 -7.23 3.52
N LEU A 33 -6.70 -6.21 2.67
CA LEU A 33 -6.89 -6.36 1.23
C LEU A 33 -5.83 -7.30 0.65
N THR A 34 -4.56 -7.12 0.99
CA THR A 34 -3.47 -7.99 0.51
C THR A 34 -3.66 -9.44 0.99
N ALA A 35 -4.20 -9.65 2.19
CA ALA A 35 -4.53 -10.97 2.72
C ALA A 35 -5.74 -11.63 2.00
N LEU A 36 -6.74 -10.85 1.58
CA LEU A 36 -7.87 -11.31 0.77
C LEU A 36 -7.50 -11.50 -0.71
N GLY A 37 -6.48 -10.81 -1.18
CA GLY A 37 -5.93 -10.92 -2.52
C GLY A 37 -4.88 -9.85 -2.78
N TRP A 38 -3.78 -10.20 -3.44
CA TRP A 38 -2.70 -9.25 -3.70
C TRP A 38 -3.15 -8.03 -4.53
N LEU A 39 -3.94 -8.27 -5.59
CA LEU A 39 -4.46 -7.25 -6.51
C LEU A 39 -5.20 -6.08 -5.83
N PRO A 40 -6.23 -6.30 -4.99
CA PRO A 40 -6.92 -5.20 -4.31
C PRO A 40 -6.00 -4.44 -3.34
N GLY A 41 -5.03 -5.10 -2.71
CA GLY A 41 -4.01 -4.45 -1.88
C GLY A 41 -3.13 -3.48 -2.66
N VAL A 42 -2.68 -3.88 -3.86
CA VAL A 42 -1.90 -3.03 -4.77
C VAL A 42 -2.71 -1.80 -5.20
N ILE A 43 -3.97 -1.98 -5.63
CA ILE A 43 -4.83 -0.87 -6.05
C ILE A 43 -5.01 0.14 -4.91
N HIS A 44 -5.32 -0.34 -3.70
CA HIS A 44 -5.47 0.52 -2.53
C HIS A 44 -4.17 1.28 -2.21
N ALA A 45 -3.02 0.61 -2.26
CA ALA A 45 -1.72 1.25 -2.04
C ALA A 45 -1.44 2.36 -3.07
N PHE A 46 -1.80 2.19 -4.34
CA PHE A 46 -1.67 3.23 -5.36
C PHE A 46 -2.64 4.39 -5.18
N ILE A 47 -3.89 4.14 -4.78
CA ILE A 47 -4.88 5.22 -4.52
C ILE A 47 -4.40 6.09 -3.35
N VAL A 48 -4.04 5.45 -2.24
CA VAL A 48 -3.61 6.11 -1.01
C VAL A 48 -2.29 6.85 -1.20
N ASN A 49 -1.30 6.20 -1.81
CA ASN A 49 -0.01 6.85 -2.03
C ASN A 49 -0.09 7.86 -3.16
N GLY A 50 -0.92 7.67 -4.20
CA GLY A 50 -1.06 8.60 -5.33
C GLY A 50 -1.78 9.92 -5.01
N SER A 51 -2.54 9.98 -3.91
CA SER A 51 -3.31 11.17 -3.51
C SER A 51 -2.51 12.22 -2.71
N ARG A 52 -1.18 12.12 -2.66
CA ARG A 52 -0.29 13.06 -1.94
C ARG A 52 0.95 13.42 -2.73
#